data_AF-A0A3C0U651-F1
#
_entry.id   AF-A0A3C0U651-F1
#
_cell.length_a   1.000
_cell.length_b   1.000
_cell.length_c   1.000
_cell.angle_alpha   90.00
_cell.angle_beta   90.00
_cell.angle_gamma   90.00
#
_symmetry.space_group_name_H-M   'P 1'
#
loop_
_entity.id
_entity.type
_entity.pdbx_description
1 polymer ?
#
loop_
_entity_poly.entity_id
_entity_poly.type
_entity_poly.pdbx_seq_one_letter_code
_entity_poly.pdbx_strand_id
1 'polypeptide(L)'
;TQARGSVLIHQKMFESRLFFTDKLIDMGAQIILCDPHRATVIGLDKQSPLRATTMTSPDIRAGVSLLIAALSAEGTSTIHNINQI
;
A
#
# COMPACT_ATOMS: atom_id res chain seq x y z
N THR A 1 8.87 0.07 2.28
CA THR A 1 10.08 0.93 2.35
C THR A 1 10.56 1.16 3.77
N GLN A 2 9.68 1.38 4.76
CA GLN A 2 10.07 1.81 6.11
C GLN A 2 10.79 0.75 6.98
N ALA A 3 10.46 -0.52 6.81
CA ALA A 3 11.12 -1.63 7.50
C ALA A 3 12.30 -2.19 6.68
N ARG A 4 13.15 -3.01 7.31
CA ARG A 4 14.22 -3.78 6.67
C ARG A 4 13.86 -5.26 6.59
N GLY A 5 14.01 -5.87 5.42
CA GLY A 5 13.76 -7.30 5.20
C GLY A 5 12.39 -7.60 4.58
N SER A 6 12.05 -8.87 4.43
CA SER A 6 10.81 -9.32 3.78
C SER A 6 9.81 -9.92 4.76
N VAL A 7 8.52 -9.65 4.55
CA VAL A 7 7.43 -10.27 5.30
C VAL A 7 6.36 -10.81 4.34
N LEU A 8 5.84 -12.01 4.64
CA LEU A 8 4.68 -12.56 3.94
C LEU A 8 3.42 -12.23 4.74
N ILE A 9 2.46 -11.59 4.09
CA ILE A 9 1.12 -11.34 4.62
C ILE A 9 0.17 -12.34 3.98
N HIS A 10 -0.60 -13.04 4.82
CA HIS A 10 -1.63 -13.98 4.39
C HIS A 10 -3.00 -13.54 4.93
N GLN A 11 -3.93 -13.27 4.01
CA GLN A 11 -5.31 -12.88 4.28
C GLN A 11 -6.27 -13.97 3.80
N LYS A 12 -6.71 -14.83 4.73
CA LYS A 12 -7.49 -16.04 4.43
C LYS A 12 -8.94 -15.77 4.02
N MET A 13 -9.56 -14.69 4.51
CA MET A 13 -11.02 -14.59 4.53
C MET A 13 -11.63 -13.96 3.26
N PHE A 14 -10.88 -13.12 2.55
CA PHE A 14 -11.39 -12.36 1.41
C PHE A 14 -10.35 -12.31 0.29
N GLU A 15 -10.71 -12.75 -0.91
CA GLU A 15 -9.82 -12.83 -2.08
C GLU A 15 -9.42 -11.44 -2.61
N SER A 16 -10.29 -10.44 -2.51
CA SER A 16 -10.04 -9.11 -3.08
C SER A 16 -9.36 -8.14 -2.09
N ARG A 17 -9.04 -8.62 -0.89
CA ARG A 17 -8.62 -7.74 0.23
C ARG A 17 -7.29 -7.05 0.02
N LEU A 18 -6.44 -7.65 -0.80
CA LEU A 18 -5.07 -7.19 -1.03
C LEU A 18 -4.95 -6.30 -2.26
N PHE A 19 -5.98 -6.14 -3.10
CA PHE A 19 -5.86 -5.41 -4.37
C PHE A 19 -5.54 -3.92 -4.20
N PHE A 20 -5.80 -3.32 -3.03
CA PHE A 20 -5.36 -1.95 -2.75
C PHE A 20 -3.83 -1.80 -2.75
N THR A 21 -3.06 -2.89 -2.62
CA THR A 21 -1.60 -2.85 -2.67
C THR A 21 -1.07 -2.37 -4.01
N ASP A 22 -1.84 -2.47 -5.09
CA ASP A 22 -1.46 -1.94 -6.41
C ASP A 22 -1.14 -0.44 -6.33
N LYS A 23 -1.92 0.33 -5.54
CA LYS A 23 -1.65 1.75 -5.34
C LYS A 23 -0.38 2.00 -4.53
N LEU A 24 -0.03 1.10 -3.62
CA LEU A 24 1.24 1.17 -2.90
C LEU A 24 2.43 0.85 -3.83
N ILE A 25 2.24 -0.09 -4.76
CA ILE A 25 3.22 -0.40 -5.81
C ILE A 25 3.42 0.81 -6.72
N ASP A 26 2.34 1.47 -7.13
CA ASP A 26 2.40 2.74 -7.90
C ASP A 26 3.21 3.82 -7.18
N MET A 27 3.17 3.85 -5.84
CA MET A 27 3.98 4.75 -5.01
C MET A 27 5.44 4.30 -4.85
N GLY A 28 5.84 3.16 -5.43
CA GLY A 28 7.20 2.62 -5.34
C GLY A 28 7.42 1.62 -4.21
N ALA A 29 6.37 1.12 -3.56
CA ALA A 29 6.51 0.02 -2.61
C ALA A 29 6.85 -1.28 -3.35
N GLN A 30 7.81 -2.06 -2.82
CA GLN A 30 8.08 -3.40 -3.31
C GLN A 30 7.13 -4.41 -2.66
N ILE A 31 6.08 -4.77 -3.40
CA ILE A 31 5.08 -5.76 -2.99
C ILE A 31 4.91 -6.73 -4.14
N ILE A 32 4.93 -8.03 -3.83
CA ILE A 32 4.68 -9.11 -4.78
C ILE A 32 3.39 -9.79 -4.33
N LEU A 33 2.32 -9.66 -5.11
CA LEU A 33 1.12 -10.46 -4.94
C LEU A 33 1.41 -11.88 -5.41
N CYS A 34 1.43 -12.84 -4.49
CA CYS A 34 1.71 -14.24 -4.78
C CYS A 34 0.45 -14.96 -5.30
N ASP A 35 -0.72 -14.58 -4.75
CA ASP A 35 -2.06 -15.05 -5.11
C ASP A 35 -3.11 -14.12 -4.44
N PRO A 36 -4.43 -14.33 -4.62
CA PRO A 36 -5.46 -13.45 -4.04
C PRO A 36 -5.39 -13.27 -2.52
N HIS A 37 -4.81 -14.24 -1.80
CA HIS A 37 -4.74 -14.24 -0.35
C HIS A 37 -3.35 -13.90 0.20
N ARG A 38 -2.29 -13.91 -0.61
CA ARG A 38 -0.92 -13.75 -0.13
C ARG A 38 -0.16 -12.65 -0.85
N ALA A 39 0.49 -11.78 -0.07
CA ALA A 39 1.39 -10.74 -0.56
C ALA A 39 2.71 -10.78 0.19
N THR A 40 3.83 -10.75 -0.52
CA THR A 40 5.16 -10.55 0.07
C THR A 40 5.50 -9.07 0.00
N VAL A 41 5.80 -8.45 1.13
CA VAL A 41 6.22 -7.05 1.23
C VAL A 41 7.72 -7.01 1.50
N ILE A 42 8.46 -6.28 0.68
CA ILE A 42 9.91 -6.10 0.81
C ILE A 42 10.18 -4.71 1.39
N GLY A 43 10.72 -4.70 2.59
CA GLY A 43 11.22 -3.53 3.30
C GLY A 43 12.60 -3.11 2.77
N LEU A 44 12.70 -1.85 2.36
CA LEU A 44 13.89 -1.25 1.75
C LEU A 44 14.70 -0.37 2.71
N ASP A 45 14.41 -0.42 4.02
CA ASP A 45 15.15 0.32 5.06
C ASP A 45 15.36 1.80 4.73
N LYS A 46 14.29 2.46 4.26
CA LYS A 46 14.26 3.87 3.82
C LYS A 46 15.21 4.23 2.66
N GLN A 47 15.83 3.25 2.00
CA GLN A 47 16.71 3.47 0.84
C GLN A 47 15.97 3.96 -0.41
N SER A 48 14.66 3.69 -0.49
CA SER A 48 13.79 4.17 -1.54
C SER A 48 12.54 4.78 -0.88
N PRO A 49 12.36 6.10 -0.93
CA PRO A 49 11.16 6.75 -0.41
C PRO A 49 9.95 6.40 -1.28
N LEU A 50 8.76 6.42 -0.67
CA LEU A 50 7.54 6.36 -1.47
C LEU A 50 7.37 7.68 -2.23
N ARG A 51 6.74 7.61 -3.39
CA ARG A 51 6.48 8.77 -4.25
C ARG A 51 5.01 9.17 -4.12
N ALA A 52 4.78 10.47 -4.06
CA ALA A 52 3.43 10.98 -4.06
C ALA A 52 2.67 10.62 -5.35
N THR A 53 1.37 10.37 -5.22
CA THR A 53 0.50 10.07 -6.37
C THR A 53 -0.94 10.47 -6.09
N THR A 54 -1.78 10.42 -7.12
CA THR A 54 -3.23 10.58 -7.03
C THR A 54 -3.90 9.22 -7.01
N MET A 55 -4.73 8.98 -6.00
CA MET A 55 -5.36 7.67 -5.76
C MET A 55 -6.80 7.83 -5.27
N THR A 56 -7.58 6.77 -5.34
CA THR A 56 -8.97 6.74 -4.83
C THR A 56 -9.09 5.65 -3.78
N SER A 57 -9.69 5.98 -2.63
CA SER A 57 -9.94 5.00 -1.57
C SER A 57 -11.04 4.01 -1.98
N PRO A 58 -10.78 2.69 -1.96
CA PRO A 58 -11.79 1.70 -2.31
C PRO A 58 -12.69 1.31 -1.12
N ASP A 59 -12.17 1.40 0.11
CA ASP A 59 -12.88 1.13 1.36
C ASP A 59 -12.14 1.76 2.54
N ILE A 60 -12.77 1.79 3.72
CA ILE A 60 -12.23 2.39 4.95
C ILE A 60 -10.82 1.95 5.30
N ARG A 61 -10.54 0.65 5.25
CA ARG A 61 -9.26 0.10 5.69
C ARG A 61 -8.15 0.31 4.66
N ALA A 62 -8.49 0.18 3.38
CA ALA A 62 -7.58 0.52 2.30
C ALA A 62 -7.27 2.03 2.33
N GLY A 63 -8.28 2.87 2.52
CA GLY A 63 -8.15 4.33 2.64
C GLY A 63 -7.19 4.76 3.74
N VAL A 64 -7.34 4.22 4.96
CA VAL A 64 -6.40 4.49 6.06
C VAL A 64 -4.98 4.02 5.72
N SER A 65 -4.84 2.87 5.05
CA SER A 65 -3.53 2.37 4.62
C SER A 65 -2.85 3.30 3.60
N LEU A 66 -3.62 3.81 2.64
CA LEU A 66 -3.17 4.77 1.63
C LEU A 66 -2.81 6.13 2.26
N LEU A 67 -3.57 6.59 3.25
CA LEU A 67 -3.26 7.81 4.00
C LEU A 67 -1.90 7.69 4.70
N ILE A 68 -1.63 6.59 5.40
CA ILE A 68 -0.35 6.36 6.06
C ILE A 68 0.81 6.32 5.05
N ALA A 69 0.59 5.68 3.90
CA ALA A 69 1.58 5.65 2.82
C ALA A 69 1.85 7.05 2.27
N ALA A 70 0.80 7.84 2.03
CA ALA A 70 0.90 9.23 1.56
C ALA A 70 1.67 10.13 2.53
N LEU A 71 1.43 9.99 3.84
CA LEU A 71 2.18 10.73 4.87
C LEU A 71 3.68 10.38 4.89
N SER A 72 4.04 9.19 4.40
CA SER A 72 5.42 8.72 4.32
C SER A 72 6.08 8.96 2.96
N ALA A 73 5.35 9.53 1.99
CA ALA A 73 5.79 9.73 0.63
C ALA A 73 6.39 11.12 0.42
N GLU A 74 7.34 11.22 -0.51
CA GLU A 74 7.89 12.50 -0.94
C GLU A 74 6.96 13.18 -1.96
N GLY A 75 6.61 14.44 -1.67
CA GLY A 75 5.72 15.26 -2.49
C GLY A 75 4.30 15.35 -1.92
N THR A 76 3.35 15.77 -2.76
CA THR A 76 1.94 15.95 -2.38
C THR A 76 1.09 14.86 -2.98
N SER A 77 0.51 14.00 -2.15
CA SER A 77 -0.45 12.98 -2.59
C SER A 77 -1.88 13.50 -2.48
N THR A 78 -2.74 13.06 -3.40
CA THR A 78 -4.17 13.39 -3.40
C THR A 78 -4.98 12.11 -3.29
N ILE A 79 -5.85 12.01 -2.28
CA ILE A 79 -6.72 10.86 -2.06
C ILE A 79 -8.17 11.27 -2.30
N HIS A 80 -8.82 10.62 -3.26
CA HIS A 80 -10.25 10.79 -3.57
C HIS A 80 -11.10 9.75 -2.84
N ASN A 81 -12.43 9.98 -2.81
CA ASN A 81 -13.42 9.14 -2.12
C ASN A 81 -13.20 9.07 -0.60
N ILE A 82 -12.88 10.21 0.01
CA ILE A 82 -12.55 10.33 1.44
C ILE A 82 -13.72 10.00 2.38
N ASN A 83 -14.97 10.09 1.91
CA ASN A 83 -16.15 9.75 2.72
C ASN A 83 -16.21 8.28 3.17
N GLN A 84 -15.39 7.42 2.55
CA GLN A 84 -15.28 6.01 2.91
C GLN A 84 -14.19 5.73 3.96
N ILE A 85 -13.35 6.72 4.31
CA ILE A 85 -12.17 6.59 5.20
C ILE A 85 -12.55 7.00 6.63
#